data_AF-A0A433JD46-F1
#
_entry.id   AF-A0A433JD46-F1
#
_cell.length_a   1.000
_cell.length_b   1.000
_cell.length_c   1.000
_cell.angle_alpha   90.00
_cell.angle_beta   90.00
_cell.angle_gamma   90.00
#
_symmetry.space_group_name_H-M   'P 1'
#
loop_
_entity.id
_entity.type
_entity.pdbx_description
1 polymer ?
#
loop_
_entity_poly.entity_id
_entity_poly.type
_entity_poly.pdbx_seq_one_letter_code
_entity_poly.pdbx_strand_id
1 'polypeptide(L)'
;MDMIEQTLAVATEHHRAGRTDEAERLYRDVLNASPGHPDALHLLGVIALQSGRSQDAAEMIGQAVAGDGGSALFQANLGHALHACGRTREAALSFARALTLLTNQGESWGNVGALANLIRRYDDDTRKAAAAEVDAHYSMGDVMRRHSLLFLLDGDIAHYRRLVQAVLDEPLRFSVPSLHYAYWGMAMRLFQGEARSGDIGGFTGGEYRRFYRLLVEETSRRYGIAVRLRRAQPRDAVRKVALVTNQMLGQGHQPTVDAFDYARRLQNDHGCEVVIVNPNAMAIAGENGFVPEYSYNVTEEYDGEQTIGAFGARVRMLSFPQKHFDEEKLHAIVDAVEGFDPDVILSFGASNVVADLFARTRPVVCLPTSSGLPPSLARLLLGYGPEDSAAGWPDDARERFRPFSFGWTLPEGGAPLLRGDFGLDDEGPVFAVVGNRLDQEAGPEFLARIDALLDRLPSAHVAFAGATETLPERLKALRNAGRVDSLGHVDDIRAFYRVVTAYLNPQRQGGGGSAAFALAEGLPVVTFGGGDVAGVAGAAFTVADEAAFIERAATLAGDAAFRARQSDEAKARFAQTGDRARSAERLLAYALEAQQRV
;
A
#
# COMPACT_ATOMS: atom_id res chain seq x y z
N MET A 1 -45.79 -29.07 -13.25
CA MET A 1 -44.65 -28.73 -12.39
C MET A 1 -44.52 -29.85 -11.37
N ASP A 2 -43.32 -30.39 -11.21
CA ASP A 2 -43.04 -31.58 -10.42
C ASP A 2 -43.34 -31.35 -8.93
N MET A 3 -43.91 -32.35 -8.25
CA MET A 3 -44.28 -32.30 -6.83
C MET A 3 -43.03 -32.14 -5.93
N ILE A 4 -41.88 -32.63 -6.40
CA ILE A 4 -40.57 -32.43 -5.74
C ILE A 4 -40.18 -30.95 -5.76
N GLU A 5 -40.22 -30.31 -6.93
CA GLU A 5 -39.90 -28.90 -7.12
C GLU A 5 -40.82 -27.98 -6.28
N GLN A 6 -42.10 -28.32 -6.22
CA GLN A 6 -43.05 -27.57 -5.40
C GLN A 6 -42.74 -27.71 -3.90
N THR A 7 -42.38 -28.91 -3.45
CA THR A 7 -42.00 -29.15 -2.04
C THR A 7 -40.70 -28.43 -1.69
N LEU A 8 -39.71 -28.44 -2.60
CA LEU A 8 -38.44 -27.72 -2.46
C LEU A 8 -38.64 -26.20 -2.38
N ALA A 9 -39.52 -25.64 -3.22
CA ALA A 9 -39.85 -24.22 -3.19
C ALA A 9 -40.48 -23.79 -1.86
N VAL A 10 -41.43 -24.60 -1.34
CA VAL A 10 -42.05 -24.35 -0.03
C VAL A 10 -41.01 -24.46 1.09
N ALA A 11 -40.14 -25.47 1.06
CA ALA A 11 -39.05 -25.64 2.03
C ALA A 11 -38.13 -24.41 2.06
N THR A 12 -37.75 -23.90 0.89
CA THR A 12 -36.92 -22.71 0.72
C THR A 12 -37.58 -21.46 1.32
N GLU A 13 -38.89 -21.30 1.14
CA GLU A 13 -39.63 -20.18 1.72
C GLU A 13 -39.70 -20.27 3.25
N HIS A 14 -39.93 -21.46 3.80
CA HIS A 14 -39.83 -21.67 5.24
C HIS A 14 -38.44 -21.32 5.78
N HIS A 15 -37.38 -21.74 5.08
CA HIS A 15 -36.00 -21.45 5.47
C HIS A 15 -35.71 -19.95 5.45
N ARG A 16 -36.08 -19.25 4.38
CA ARG A 16 -35.93 -17.78 4.26
C ARG A 16 -36.67 -17.02 5.37
N ALA A 17 -37.79 -17.55 5.82
CA ALA A 17 -38.58 -16.96 6.90
C ALA A 17 -38.12 -17.38 8.31
N GLY A 18 -36.98 -18.08 8.45
CA GLY A 18 -36.43 -18.50 9.74
C GLY A 18 -37.17 -19.69 10.39
N ARG A 19 -38.12 -20.31 9.68
CA ARG A 19 -38.86 -21.51 10.10
C ARG A 19 -38.04 -22.76 9.76
N THR A 20 -36.92 -22.92 10.47
CA THR A 20 -35.89 -23.93 10.16
C THR A 20 -36.40 -25.36 10.34
N ASP A 21 -37.23 -25.63 11.34
CA ASP A 21 -37.75 -26.98 11.62
C ASP A 21 -38.68 -27.47 10.51
N GLU A 22 -39.57 -26.60 10.03
CA GLU A 22 -40.45 -26.88 8.90
C GLU A 22 -39.68 -27.07 7.60
N ALA A 23 -38.66 -26.22 7.36
CA ALA A 23 -37.79 -26.35 6.20
C ALA A 23 -37.01 -27.67 6.22
N GLU A 24 -36.42 -28.03 7.37
CA GLU A 24 -35.66 -29.28 7.56
C GLU A 24 -36.54 -30.50 7.27
N ARG A 25 -37.79 -30.51 7.76
CA ARG A 25 -38.76 -31.58 7.49
C ARG A 25 -39.05 -31.70 5.99
N LEU A 26 -39.33 -30.58 5.32
CA LEU A 26 -39.66 -30.57 3.90
C LEU A 26 -38.46 -30.95 3.00
N TYR A 27 -37.24 -30.53 3.33
CA TYR A 27 -36.04 -30.99 2.60
C TYR A 27 -35.84 -32.50 2.76
N ARG A 28 -36.12 -33.08 3.94
CA ARG A 28 -36.10 -34.55 4.09
C ARG A 28 -37.19 -35.24 3.28
N ASP A 29 -38.38 -34.67 3.19
CA ASP A 29 -39.46 -35.21 2.33
C ASP A 29 -38.99 -35.25 0.86
N VAL A 30 -38.30 -34.21 0.39
CA VAL A 30 -37.67 -34.19 -0.95
C VAL A 30 -36.62 -35.29 -1.09
N LEU A 31 -35.73 -35.47 -0.11
CA LEU A 31 -34.68 -36.49 -0.16
C LEU A 31 -35.21 -37.93 -0.04
N ASN A 32 -36.36 -38.13 0.62
CA ASN A 32 -37.05 -39.41 0.65
C ASN A 32 -37.63 -39.77 -0.71
N ALA A 33 -38.16 -38.78 -1.44
CA ALA A 33 -38.71 -38.96 -2.78
C ALA A 33 -37.61 -39.06 -3.86
N SER A 34 -36.50 -38.34 -3.68
CA SER A 34 -35.36 -38.31 -4.59
C SER A 34 -34.04 -38.31 -3.82
N PRO A 35 -33.54 -39.51 -3.45
CA PRO A 35 -32.26 -39.66 -2.75
C PRO A 35 -31.12 -39.10 -3.60
N GLY A 36 -30.42 -38.08 -3.11
CA GLY A 36 -29.35 -37.41 -3.84
C GLY A 36 -29.73 -36.12 -4.56
N HIS A 37 -30.95 -35.59 -4.36
CA HIS A 37 -31.34 -34.29 -4.90
C HIS A 37 -30.37 -33.18 -4.44
N PRO A 38 -29.57 -32.55 -5.33
CA PRO A 38 -28.47 -31.67 -4.92
C PRO A 38 -28.92 -30.46 -4.09
N ASP A 39 -29.98 -29.76 -4.51
CA ASP A 39 -30.46 -28.57 -3.78
C ASP A 39 -30.99 -28.90 -2.38
N ALA A 40 -31.74 -30.00 -2.23
CA ALA A 40 -32.26 -30.41 -0.93
C ALA A 40 -31.12 -30.86 0.01
N LEU A 41 -30.10 -31.56 -0.50
CA LEU A 41 -28.90 -31.90 0.26
C LEU A 41 -28.13 -30.65 0.69
N HIS A 42 -27.92 -29.70 -0.22
CA HIS A 42 -27.23 -28.44 0.06
C HIS A 42 -27.95 -27.63 1.12
N LEU A 43 -29.25 -27.37 0.95
CA LEU A 43 -30.02 -26.51 1.85
C LEU A 43 -30.23 -27.17 3.22
N LEU A 44 -30.42 -28.49 3.27
CA LEU A 44 -30.43 -29.24 4.54
C LEU A 44 -29.07 -29.15 5.26
N GLY A 45 -27.97 -29.26 4.51
CA GLY A 45 -26.63 -29.07 5.06
C GLY A 45 -26.36 -27.64 5.55
N VAL A 46 -26.90 -26.62 4.88
CA VAL A 46 -26.84 -25.22 5.35
C VAL A 46 -27.58 -25.07 6.69
N ILE A 47 -28.77 -25.66 6.85
CA ILE A 47 -29.48 -25.69 8.13
C ILE A 47 -28.63 -26.40 9.19
N ALA A 48 -28.06 -27.56 8.86
CA ALA A 48 -27.19 -28.30 9.78
C ALA A 48 -26.01 -27.45 10.27
N LEU A 49 -25.37 -26.70 9.38
CA LEU A 49 -24.28 -25.78 9.72
C LEU A 49 -24.76 -24.65 10.64
N GLN A 50 -25.92 -24.05 10.34
CA GLN A 50 -26.54 -23.01 11.17
C GLN A 50 -26.87 -23.52 12.59
N SER A 51 -27.22 -24.80 12.72
CA SER A 51 -27.46 -25.47 14.00
C SER A 51 -26.18 -25.97 14.71
N GLY A 52 -24.99 -25.68 14.19
CA GLY A 52 -23.72 -26.16 14.75
C GLY A 52 -23.39 -27.63 14.48
N ARG A 53 -24.17 -28.33 13.66
CA ARG A 53 -23.91 -29.71 13.20
C ARG A 53 -22.99 -29.70 11.99
N SER A 54 -21.77 -29.19 12.16
CA SER A 54 -20.83 -28.93 11.06
C SER A 54 -20.42 -30.20 10.30
N GLN A 55 -20.30 -31.33 10.98
CA GLN A 55 -19.92 -32.59 10.34
C GLN A 55 -21.03 -33.11 9.41
N ASP A 56 -22.28 -33.14 9.90
CA ASP A 56 -23.45 -33.48 9.08
C ASP A 56 -23.58 -32.54 7.88
N ALA A 57 -23.34 -31.24 8.09
CA ALA A 57 -23.34 -30.24 7.02
C ALA A 57 -22.28 -30.55 5.94
N ALA A 58 -21.05 -30.86 6.34
CA ALA A 58 -19.97 -31.18 5.41
C ALA A 58 -20.28 -32.45 4.58
N GLU A 59 -20.92 -33.45 5.19
CA GLU A 59 -21.34 -34.68 4.49
C GLU A 59 -22.47 -34.42 3.50
N MET A 60 -23.54 -33.75 3.92
CA MET A 60 -24.69 -33.43 3.07
C MET A 60 -24.30 -32.51 1.90
N ILE A 61 -23.55 -31.44 2.18
CA ILE A 61 -23.11 -30.51 1.12
C ILE A 61 -22.07 -31.19 0.22
N GLY A 62 -21.21 -32.06 0.77
CA GLY A 62 -20.27 -32.85 -0.02
C GLY A 62 -20.99 -33.76 -1.02
N GLN A 63 -22.12 -34.37 -0.63
CA GLN A 63 -22.97 -35.13 -1.55
C GLN A 63 -23.63 -34.22 -2.60
N ALA A 64 -24.08 -33.02 -2.22
CA ALA A 64 -24.62 -32.05 -3.17
C ALA A 64 -23.59 -31.66 -4.24
N VAL A 65 -22.34 -31.39 -3.83
CA VAL A 65 -21.22 -31.10 -4.74
C VAL A 65 -20.89 -32.29 -5.66
N ALA A 66 -21.00 -33.52 -5.16
CA ALA A 66 -20.81 -34.71 -5.99
C ALA A 66 -21.92 -34.89 -7.05
N GLY A 67 -23.14 -34.43 -6.75
CA GLY A 67 -24.28 -34.42 -7.69
C GLY A 67 -24.22 -33.27 -8.69
N ASP A 68 -23.77 -32.09 -8.27
CA ASP A 68 -23.52 -30.92 -9.11
C ASP A 68 -22.27 -30.15 -8.65
N GLY A 69 -21.15 -30.41 -9.34
CA GLY A 69 -19.88 -29.75 -9.06
C GLY A 69 -19.76 -28.34 -9.65
N GLY A 70 -20.72 -27.90 -10.48
CA GLY A 70 -20.71 -26.60 -11.16
C GLY A 70 -21.24 -25.44 -10.31
N SER A 71 -21.87 -25.75 -9.18
CA SER A 71 -22.42 -24.75 -8.26
C SER A 71 -21.34 -24.16 -7.35
N ALA A 72 -20.94 -22.91 -7.63
CA ALA A 72 -20.02 -22.16 -6.78
C ALA A 72 -20.56 -22.00 -5.35
N LEU A 73 -21.89 -21.88 -5.19
CA LEU A 73 -22.55 -21.77 -3.89
C LEU A 73 -22.41 -23.06 -3.07
N PHE A 74 -22.49 -24.23 -3.72
CA PHE A 74 -22.30 -25.51 -3.02
C PHE A 74 -20.86 -25.64 -2.53
N GLN A 75 -19.89 -25.31 -3.38
CA GLN A 75 -18.47 -25.31 -3.02
C GLN A 75 -18.15 -24.32 -1.88
N ALA A 76 -18.72 -23.11 -1.91
CA ALA A 76 -18.53 -22.12 -0.85
C ALA A 76 -19.10 -22.60 0.49
N ASN A 77 -20.31 -23.14 0.50
CA ASN A 77 -20.93 -23.65 1.72
C ASN A 77 -20.24 -24.92 2.25
N LEU A 78 -19.69 -25.76 1.37
CA LEU A 78 -18.82 -26.86 1.77
C LEU A 78 -17.56 -26.34 2.47
N GLY A 79 -16.93 -25.29 1.93
CA GLY A 79 -15.80 -24.63 2.55
C GLY A 79 -16.11 -24.11 3.96
N HIS A 80 -17.28 -23.49 4.14
CA HIS A 80 -17.74 -23.05 5.47
C HIS A 80 -17.95 -24.21 6.45
N ALA A 81 -18.59 -25.30 6.01
CA ALA A 81 -18.80 -26.48 6.84
C ALA A 81 -17.47 -27.14 7.24
N LEU A 82 -16.55 -27.30 6.29
CA LEU A 82 -15.21 -27.87 6.54
C LEU A 82 -14.40 -26.99 7.49
N HIS A 83 -14.48 -25.67 7.35
CA HIS A 83 -13.82 -24.75 8.27
C HIS A 83 -14.34 -24.90 9.70
N ALA A 84 -15.66 -25.02 9.87
CA ALA A 84 -16.29 -25.23 11.17
C ALA A 84 -15.93 -26.61 11.79
N CYS A 85 -15.58 -27.60 10.97
CA CYS A 85 -15.00 -28.88 11.43
C CYS A 85 -13.49 -28.81 11.74
N GLY A 86 -12.83 -27.67 11.57
CA GLY A 86 -11.38 -27.55 11.72
C GLY A 86 -10.57 -28.14 10.56
N ARG A 87 -11.22 -28.56 9.46
CA ARG A 87 -10.59 -29.13 8.25
C ARG A 87 -10.12 -28.01 7.31
N THR A 88 -9.20 -27.19 7.80
CA THR A 88 -8.77 -25.92 7.18
C THR A 88 -8.27 -26.06 5.75
N ARG A 89 -7.44 -27.07 5.46
CA ARG A 89 -6.90 -27.29 4.11
C ARG A 89 -8.01 -27.61 3.10
N GLU A 90 -8.95 -28.47 3.48
CA GLU A 90 -10.05 -28.86 2.61
C GLU A 90 -11.06 -27.72 2.41
N ALA A 91 -11.26 -26.92 3.46
CA ALA A 91 -12.06 -25.70 3.39
C ALA A 91 -11.48 -24.73 2.34
N ALA A 92 -10.17 -24.47 2.39
CA ALA A 92 -9.50 -23.58 1.45
C ALA A 92 -9.60 -24.08 0.00
N LEU A 93 -9.47 -25.39 -0.25
CA LEU A 93 -9.67 -25.98 -1.58
C LEU A 93 -11.11 -25.81 -2.08
N SER A 94 -12.10 -25.98 -1.20
CA SER A 94 -13.52 -25.78 -1.56
C SER A 94 -13.80 -24.31 -1.89
N PHE A 95 -13.25 -23.36 -1.10
CA PHE A 95 -13.31 -21.94 -1.43
C PHE A 95 -12.60 -21.62 -2.74
N ALA A 96 -11.44 -22.23 -3.02
CA ALA A 96 -10.72 -22.06 -4.28
C ALA A 96 -11.53 -22.52 -5.50
N ARG A 97 -12.23 -23.65 -5.40
CA ARG A 97 -13.16 -24.13 -6.44
C ARG A 97 -14.32 -23.18 -6.66
N ALA A 98 -14.98 -22.74 -5.58
CA ALA A 98 -16.05 -21.75 -5.67
C ALA A 98 -15.57 -20.47 -6.36
N LEU A 99 -14.41 -19.97 -5.93
CA LEU A 99 -13.78 -18.77 -6.47
C LEU A 99 -13.44 -18.93 -7.96
N THR A 100 -12.95 -20.10 -8.38
CA THR A 100 -12.61 -20.38 -9.78
C THR A 100 -13.84 -20.46 -10.66
N LEU A 101 -14.92 -21.10 -10.18
CA LEU A 101 -16.20 -21.16 -10.88
C LEU A 101 -16.76 -19.75 -11.12
N LEU A 102 -16.82 -18.91 -10.08
CA LEU A 102 -17.26 -17.53 -10.21
C LEU A 102 -16.38 -16.73 -11.18
N THR A 103 -15.06 -16.88 -11.06
CA THR A 103 -14.11 -16.17 -11.93
C THR A 103 -14.30 -16.57 -13.40
N ASN A 104 -14.44 -17.86 -13.69
CA ASN A 104 -14.67 -18.37 -15.05
C ASN A 104 -16.05 -17.97 -15.61
N GLN A 105 -17.04 -17.77 -14.74
CA GLN A 105 -18.36 -17.26 -15.10
C GLN A 105 -18.38 -15.74 -15.36
N GLY A 106 -17.24 -15.04 -15.19
CA GLY A 106 -17.15 -13.60 -15.40
C GLY A 106 -17.72 -12.78 -14.24
N GLU A 107 -17.87 -13.37 -13.05
CA GLU A 107 -18.35 -12.68 -11.87
C GLU A 107 -17.49 -11.45 -11.53
N SER A 108 -18.14 -10.47 -10.92
CA SER A 108 -17.50 -9.26 -10.40
C SER A 108 -16.57 -9.57 -9.23
N TRP A 109 -15.67 -8.64 -8.90
CA TRP A 109 -14.73 -8.85 -7.80
C TRP A 109 -15.41 -9.03 -6.42
N GLY A 110 -16.65 -8.57 -6.21
CA GLY A 110 -17.30 -8.63 -4.90
C GLY A 110 -17.33 -10.04 -4.27
N ASN A 111 -17.93 -11.02 -4.96
CA ASN A 111 -18.04 -12.39 -4.46
C ASN A 111 -16.69 -13.13 -4.49
N VAL A 112 -15.89 -12.91 -5.55
CA VAL A 112 -14.56 -13.51 -5.69
C VAL A 112 -13.63 -13.06 -4.56
N GLY A 113 -13.69 -11.77 -4.19
CA GLY A 113 -12.90 -11.18 -3.13
C GLY A 113 -13.28 -11.66 -1.74
N ALA A 114 -14.57 -11.89 -1.48
CA ALA A 114 -15.01 -12.49 -0.22
C ALA A 114 -14.38 -13.88 -0.01
N LEU A 115 -14.40 -14.73 -1.04
CA LEU A 115 -13.78 -16.06 -0.99
C LEU A 115 -12.25 -15.99 -0.90
N ALA A 116 -11.61 -15.10 -1.65
CA ALA A 116 -10.16 -14.90 -1.58
C ALA A 116 -9.72 -14.46 -0.18
N ASN A 117 -10.48 -13.58 0.46
CA ASN A 117 -10.23 -13.13 1.82
C ASN A 117 -10.43 -14.23 2.88
N LEU A 118 -11.31 -15.21 2.64
CA LEU A 118 -11.39 -16.39 3.50
C LEU A 118 -10.12 -17.24 3.39
N ILE A 119 -9.64 -17.50 2.16
CA ILE A 119 -8.41 -18.27 1.91
C ILE A 119 -7.18 -17.61 2.54
N ARG A 120 -7.08 -16.28 2.43
CA ARG A 120 -5.95 -15.48 2.96
C ARG A 120 -5.78 -15.54 4.48
N ARG A 121 -6.77 -16.05 5.22
CA ARG A 121 -6.69 -16.24 6.69
C ARG A 121 -5.97 -17.52 7.09
N TYR A 122 -5.75 -18.45 6.17
CA TYR A 122 -5.03 -19.68 6.43
C TYR A 122 -3.50 -19.49 6.32
N ASP A 123 -2.76 -20.51 6.75
CA ASP A 123 -1.31 -20.58 6.63
C ASP A 123 -0.83 -20.59 5.17
N ASP A 124 0.46 -20.30 4.97
CA ASP A 124 1.04 -20.14 3.63
C ASP A 124 0.96 -21.41 2.77
N ASP A 125 1.08 -22.61 3.36
CA ASP A 125 1.00 -23.87 2.60
C ASP A 125 -0.42 -24.15 2.12
N THR A 126 -1.41 -23.88 2.97
CA THR A 126 -2.83 -23.95 2.60
C THR A 126 -3.18 -22.94 1.50
N ARG A 127 -2.65 -21.71 1.60
CA ARG A 127 -2.83 -20.66 0.59
C ARG A 127 -2.23 -21.04 -0.77
N LYS A 128 -1.01 -21.60 -0.78
CA LYS A 128 -0.37 -22.12 -2.01
C LYS A 128 -1.16 -23.26 -2.64
N ALA A 129 -1.70 -24.17 -1.83
CA ALA A 129 -2.54 -25.26 -2.33
C ALA A 129 -3.84 -24.73 -2.98
N ALA A 130 -4.48 -23.74 -2.35
CA ALA A 130 -5.63 -23.07 -2.92
C ALA A 130 -5.30 -22.31 -4.22
N ALA A 131 -4.18 -21.59 -4.27
CA ALA A 131 -3.72 -20.92 -5.50
C ALA A 131 -3.47 -21.93 -6.63
N ALA A 132 -2.86 -23.08 -6.35
CA ALA A 132 -2.66 -24.14 -7.34
C ALA A 132 -3.99 -24.73 -7.85
N GLU A 133 -4.99 -24.90 -6.98
CA GLU A 133 -6.34 -25.34 -7.36
C GLU A 133 -7.01 -24.33 -8.30
N VAL A 134 -6.89 -23.03 -8.01
CA VAL A 134 -7.39 -21.96 -8.89
C VAL A 134 -6.68 -22.00 -10.24
N ASP A 135 -5.35 -22.08 -10.25
CA ASP A 135 -4.55 -22.02 -11.46
C ASP A 135 -4.84 -23.21 -12.41
N ALA A 136 -5.05 -24.40 -11.85
CA ALA A 136 -5.34 -25.62 -12.61
C ALA A 136 -6.70 -25.57 -13.32
N HIS A 137 -7.66 -24.82 -12.79
CA HIS A 137 -9.03 -24.76 -13.30
C HIS A 137 -9.41 -23.39 -13.89
N TYR A 138 -8.47 -22.45 -13.97
CA TYR A 138 -8.70 -21.14 -14.57
C TYR A 138 -8.83 -21.23 -16.11
N SER A 139 -9.95 -20.77 -16.67
CA SER A 139 -10.25 -20.90 -18.11
C SER A 139 -10.62 -19.59 -18.82
N MET A 140 -10.77 -18.47 -18.11
CA MET A 140 -11.19 -17.18 -18.69
C MET A 140 -10.16 -16.55 -19.66
N GLY A 141 -8.89 -17.01 -19.64
CA GLY A 141 -7.84 -16.52 -20.53
C GLY A 141 -7.34 -15.08 -20.28
N ASP A 142 -7.84 -14.40 -19.25
CA ASP A 142 -7.36 -13.08 -18.82
C ASP A 142 -6.12 -13.23 -17.92
N VAL A 143 -4.96 -12.91 -18.48
CA VAL A 143 -3.66 -13.03 -17.81
C VAL A 143 -3.50 -12.05 -16.64
N MET A 144 -4.12 -10.87 -16.72
CA MET A 144 -4.05 -9.85 -15.66
C MET A 144 -4.85 -10.35 -14.46
N ARG A 145 -6.09 -10.78 -14.69
CA ARG A 145 -6.96 -11.34 -13.66
C ARG A 145 -6.38 -12.60 -13.04
N ARG A 146 -5.92 -13.55 -13.85
CA ARG A 146 -5.32 -14.81 -13.38
C ARG A 146 -4.18 -14.56 -12.42
N HIS A 147 -3.15 -13.84 -12.84
CA HIS A 147 -1.92 -13.72 -12.04
C HIS A 147 -2.05 -12.76 -10.86
N SER A 148 -2.89 -11.74 -10.96
CA SER A 148 -3.17 -10.88 -9.81
C SER A 148 -4.00 -11.59 -8.73
N LEU A 149 -4.96 -12.43 -9.13
CA LEU A 149 -5.69 -13.30 -8.23
C LEU A 149 -4.78 -14.33 -7.55
N LEU A 150 -3.93 -15.02 -8.31
CA LEU A 150 -3.01 -16.01 -7.72
C LEU A 150 -2.03 -15.36 -6.75
N PHE A 151 -1.48 -14.20 -7.11
CA PHE A 151 -0.65 -13.40 -6.19
C PHE A 151 -1.42 -13.01 -4.93
N LEU A 152 -2.67 -12.57 -5.05
CA LEU A 152 -3.50 -12.23 -3.89
C LEU A 152 -3.66 -13.43 -2.94
N LEU A 153 -3.72 -14.65 -3.48
CA LEU A 153 -3.87 -15.87 -2.71
C LEU A 153 -2.57 -16.28 -2.01
N ASP A 154 -1.42 -16.37 -2.68
CA ASP A 154 -0.19 -16.93 -2.08
C ASP A 154 0.96 -15.92 -1.84
N GLY A 155 0.89 -14.72 -2.43
CA GLY A 155 1.92 -13.70 -2.34
C GLY A 155 3.23 -14.04 -3.08
N ASP A 156 3.24 -15.01 -4.00
CA ASP A 156 4.43 -15.37 -4.77
C ASP A 156 4.65 -14.40 -5.95
N ILE A 157 5.81 -13.75 -5.98
CA ILE A 157 6.19 -12.82 -7.03
C ILE A 157 6.28 -13.45 -8.43
N ALA A 158 6.38 -14.79 -8.52
CA ALA A 158 6.37 -15.51 -9.79
C ALA A 158 5.11 -15.24 -10.63
N HIS A 159 3.97 -14.96 -9.98
CA HIS A 159 2.74 -14.59 -10.70
C HIS A 159 2.86 -13.24 -11.40
N TYR A 160 3.39 -12.22 -10.71
CA TYR A 160 3.65 -10.92 -11.33
C TYR A 160 4.75 -11.00 -12.41
N ARG A 161 5.76 -11.86 -12.24
CA ARG A 161 6.71 -12.14 -13.33
C ARG A 161 6.02 -12.66 -14.59
N ARG A 162 5.12 -13.64 -14.47
CA ARG A 162 4.36 -14.18 -15.61
C ARG A 162 3.45 -13.13 -16.25
N LEU A 163 2.78 -12.32 -15.44
CA LEU A 163 1.97 -11.19 -15.92
C LEU A 163 2.82 -10.21 -16.72
N VAL A 164 3.94 -9.76 -16.15
CA VAL A 164 4.84 -8.81 -16.81
C VAL A 164 5.40 -9.41 -18.10
N GLN A 165 5.81 -10.68 -18.09
CA GLN A 165 6.33 -11.35 -19.28
C GLN A 165 5.29 -11.37 -20.41
N ALA A 166 4.03 -11.72 -20.12
CA ALA A 166 2.96 -11.70 -21.12
C ALA A 166 2.73 -10.30 -21.73
N VAL A 167 2.88 -9.24 -20.92
CA VAL A 167 2.83 -7.85 -21.41
C VAL A 167 4.03 -7.50 -22.27
N LEU A 168 5.23 -7.92 -21.88
CA LEU A 168 6.45 -7.63 -22.64
C LEU A 168 6.47 -8.37 -23.99
N ASP A 169 5.90 -9.58 -24.05
CA ASP A 169 5.84 -10.39 -25.27
C ASP A 169 4.82 -9.85 -26.28
N GLU A 170 3.63 -9.43 -25.82
CA GLU A 170 2.53 -8.97 -26.69
C GLU A 170 1.91 -7.65 -26.19
N PRO A 171 2.66 -6.54 -26.13
CA PRO A 171 2.18 -5.30 -25.52
C PRO A 171 0.95 -4.70 -26.22
N LEU A 172 0.79 -4.95 -27.52
CA LEU A 172 -0.35 -4.47 -28.32
C LEU A 172 -1.67 -5.16 -27.97
N ARG A 173 -1.64 -6.30 -27.28
CA ARG A 173 -2.85 -6.99 -26.80
C ARG A 173 -3.57 -6.22 -25.69
N PHE A 174 -2.87 -5.30 -25.02
CA PHE A 174 -3.37 -4.54 -23.88
C PHE A 174 -3.55 -3.07 -24.27
N SER A 175 -4.64 -2.45 -23.84
CA SER A 175 -4.82 -1.00 -23.94
C SER A 175 -3.87 -0.26 -23.00
N VAL A 176 -3.57 1.02 -23.27
CA VAL A 176 -2.75 1.84 -22.36
C VAL A 176 -3.40 1.99 -20.98
N PRO A 177 -4.72 2.26 -20.84
CA PRO A 177 -5.38 2.27 -19.53
C PRO A 177 -5.24 0.92 -18.80
N SER A 178 -5.36 -0.20 -19.52
CA SER A 178 -5.18 -1.52 -18.91
C SER A 178 -3.74 -1.77 -18.41
N LEU A 179 -2.72 -1.32 -19.15
CA LEU A 179 -1.32 -1.40 -18.71
C LEU A 179 -1.07 -0.53 -17.48
N HIS A 180 -1.60 0.69 -17.49
CA HIS A 180 -1.52 1.65 -16.39
C HIS A 180 -2.16 1.10 -15.12
N TYR A 181 -3.37 0.55 -15.21
CA TYR A 181 -4.07 -0.03 -14.07
C TYR A 181 -3.34 -1.24 -13.50
N ALA A 182 -2.81 -2.13 -14.35
CA ALA A 182 -2.02 -3.27 -13.89
C ALA A 182 -0.71 -2.84 -13.19
N TYR A 183 -0.03 -1.80 -13.71
CA TYR A 183 1.17 -1.25 -13.07
C TYR A 183 0.88 -0.78 -11.64
N TRP A 184 -0.18 0.03 -11.48
CA TRP A 184 -0.58 0.58 -10.19
C TRP A 184 -1.15 -0.48 -9.25
N GLY A 185 -1.88 -1.47 -9.77
CA GLY A 185 -2.32 -2.64 -9.01
C GLY A 185 -1.14 -3.40 -8.40
N MET A 186 -0.10 -3.69 -9.19
CA MET A 186 1.14 -4.30 -8.68
C MET A 186 1.86 -3.38 -7.70
N ALA A 187 1.99 -2.08 -8.04
CA ALA A 187 2.64 -1.08 -7.19
C ALA A 187 2.05 -1.08 -5.78
N MET A 188 0.72 -1.05 -5.68
CA MET A 188 0.01 -0.99 -4.42
C MET A 188 0.30 -2.23 -3.55
N ARG A 189 0.24 -3.43 -4.12
CA ARG A 189 0.42 -4.68 -3.38
C ARG A 189 1.86 -4.85 -2.88
N LEU A 190 2.84 -4.47 -3.72
CA LEU A 190 4.24 -4.46 -3.31
C LEU A 190 4.49 -3.45 -2.20
N PHE A 191 3.91 -2.26 -2.31
CA PHE A 191 4.02 -1.22 -1.30
C PHE A 191 3.39 -1.63 0.05
N GLN A 192 2.28 -2.37 0.02
CA GLN A 192 1.63 -2.93 1.21
C GLN A 192 2.38 -4.14 1.82
N GLY A 193 3.48 -4.59 1.20
CA GLY A 193 4.24 -5.74 1.68
C GLY A 193 3.49 -7.07 1.52
N GLU A 194 2.59 -7.19 0.54
CA GLU A 194 1.82 -8.42 0.32
C GLU A 194 2.63 -9.54 -0.35
N ALA A 195 3.81 -9.24 -0.89
CA ALA A 195 4.71 -10.24 -1.43
C ALA A 195 5.32 -11.06 -0.28
N ARG A 196 5.08 -12.38 -0.28
CA ARG A 196 5.49 -13.32 0.76
C ARG A 196 6.64 -14.23 0.36
N SER A 197 6.84 -14.43 -0.93
CA SER A 197 7.87 -15.34 -1.42
C SER A 197 8.41 -14.96 -2.80
N GLY A 198 9.57 -15.56 -3.12
CA GLY A 198 10.32 -15.31 -4.33
C GLY A 198 11.27 -14.09 -4.24
N ASP A 199 12.05 -13.90 -5.29
CA ASP A 199 13.03 -12.82 -5.39
C ASP A 199 12.36 -11.47 -5.75
N ILE A 200 11.84 -10.78 -4.73
CA ILE A 200 11.19 -9.47 -4.84
C ILE A 200 12.18 -8.40 -5.33
N GLY A 201 13.42 -8.44 -4.83
CA GLY A 201 14.46 -7.48 -5.20
C GLY A 201 14.82 -7.56 -6.70
N GLY A 202 15.01 -8.78 -7.20
CA GLY A 202 15.24 -9.00 -8.63
C GLY A 202 14.05 -8.58 -9.49
N PHE A 203 12.82 -8.91 -9.08
CA PHE A 203 11.62 -8.49 -9.82
C PHE A 203 11.47 -6.97 -9.89
N THR A 204 11.60 -6.29 -8.75
CA THR A 204 11.46 -4.84 -8.67
C THR A 204 12.60 -4.10 -9.38
N GLY A 205 13.84 -4.61 -9.31
CA GLY A 205 14.99 -4.05 -10.01
C GLY A 205 15.05 -4.38 -11.51
N GLY A 206 14.34 -5.41 -11.96
CA GLY A 206 14.38 -5.94 -13.32
C GLY A 206 13.05 -5.79 -14.06
N GLU A 207 12.22 -6.82 -14.04
CA GLU A 207 11.01 -6.99 -14.83
C GLU A 207 10.00 -5.86 -14.59
N TYR A 208 9.80 -5.45 -13.34
CA TYR A 208 8.88 -4.36 -12.99
C TYR A 208 9.30 -3.02 -13.60
N ARG A 209 10.61 -2.72 -13.65
CA ARG A 209 11.14 -1.52 -14.34
C ARG A 209 10.96 -1.60 -15.84
N ARG A 210 11.10 -2.79 -16.43
CA ARG A 210 10.84 -3.01 -17.86
C ARG A 210 9.38 -2.78 -18.19
N PHE A 211 8.45 -3.27 -17.35
CA PHE A 211 7.03 -2.97 -17.48
C PHE A 211 6.76 -1.47 -17.42
N TYR A 212 7.32 -0.76 -16.43
CA TYR A 212 7.13 0.68 -16.30
C TYR A 212 7.65 1.45 -17.52
N ARG A 213 8.84 1.11 -18.01
CA ARG A 213 9.40 1.70 -19.24
C ARG A 213 8.48 1.45 -20.43
N LEU A 214 8.01 0.22 -20.60
CA LEU A 214 7.08 -0.15 -21.66
C LEU A 214 5.79 0.68 -21.57
N LEU A 215 5.22 0.83 -20.37
CA LEU A 215 4.04 1.67 -20.15
C LEU A 215 4.27 3.10 -20.64
N VAL A 216 5.37 3.76 -20.25
CA VAL A 216 5.68 5.13 -20.68
C VAL A 216 5.89 5.21 -22.20
N GLU A 217 6.66 4.28 -22.77
CA GLU A 217 6.98 4.26 -24.20
C GLU A 217 5.75 3.99 -25.07
N GLU A 218 4.91 3.03 -24.68
CA GLU A 218 3.67 2.70 -25.39
C GLU A 218 2.63 3.80 -25.26
N THR A 219 2.51 4.45 -24.09
CA THR A 219 1.68 5.65 -23.91
C THR A 219 2.15 6.74 -24.88
N SER A 220 3.45 7.06 -24.89
CA SER A 220 3.99 8.10 -25.76
C SER A 220 3.79 7.79 -27.24
N ARG A 221 3.96 6.53 -27.64
CA ARG A 221 3.87 6.09 -29.03
C ARG A 221 2.43 6.09 -29.53
N ARG A 222 1.50 5.49 -28.77
CA ARG A 222 0.12 5.27 -29.21
C ARG A 222 -0.73 6.53 -29.17
N TYR A 223 -0.45 7.43 -28.21
CA TYR A 223 -1.15 8.71 -28.08
C TYR A 223 -0.41 9.87 -28.74
N GLY A 224 0.65 9.61 -29.51
CA GLY A 224 1.39 10.64 -30.23
C GLY A 224 1.97 11.75 -29.34
N ILE A 225 2.34 11.44 -28.09
CA ILE A 225 2.81 12.47 -27.15
C ILE A 225 4.11 13.10 -27.64
N ALA A 226 5.09 12.28 -28.05
CA ALA A 226 6.42 12.75 -28.42
C ALA A 226 6.42 13.78 -29.57
N VAL A 227 5.44 13.73 -30.49
CA VAL A 227 5.36 14.69 -31.61
C VAL A 227 4.85 16.07 -31.17
N ARG A 228 4.22 16.16 -29.99
CA ARG A 228 3.76 17.42 -29.39
C ARG A 228 4.86 18.10 -28.57
N LEU A 229 5.93 17.38 -28.23
CA LEU A 229 6.94 17.86 -27.29
C LEU A 229 8.07 18.59 -27.99
N ARG A 230 8.43 19.77 -27.45
CA ARG A 230 9.62 20.50 -27.88
C ARG A 230 10.82 20.12 -27.03
N ARG A 231 11.98 19.96 -27.66
CA ARG A 231 13.23 19.78 -26.92
C ARG A 231 13.63 21.09 -26.25
N ALA A 232 13.74 21.07 -24.93
CA ALA A 232 14.17 22.23 -24.16
C ALA A 232 15.64 22.56 -24.47
N GLN A 233 15.94 23.86 -24.52
CA GLN A 233 17.30 24.36 -24.61
C GLN A 233 17.88 24.50 -23.20
N PRO A 234 19.17 24.17 -22.99
CA PRO A 234 19.84 24.42 -21.72
C PRO A 234 19.80 25.91 -21.36
N ARG A 235 19.67 26.21 -20.08
CA ARG A 235 19.72 27.57 -19.51
C ARG A 235 20.79 27.65 -18.43
N ASP A 236 21.34 28.85 -18.24
CA ASP A 236 22.38 29.09 -17.23
C ASP A 236 21.83 29.13 -15.80
N ALA A 237 20.52 29.28 -15.64
CA ALA A 237 19.82 29.31 -14.37
C ALA A 237 18.43 28.66 -14.51
N VAL A 238 17.97 28.00 -13.45
CA VAL A 238 16.59 27.51 -13.34
C VAL A 238 15.72 28.66 -12.85
N ARG A 239 14.71 29.02 -13.64
CA ARG A 239 13.74 30.08 -13.35
C ARG A 239 12.31 29.56 -13.34
N LYS A 240 12.00 28.55 -14.16
CA LYS A 240 10.66 27.94 -14.25
C LYS A 240 10.71 26.48 -13.88
N VAL A 241 9.90 26.08 -12.90
CA VAL A 241 9.85 24.72 -12.38
C VAL A 241 8.44 24.17 -12.45
N ALA A 242 8.26 23.04 -13.14
CA ALA A 242 7.06 22.24 -13.02
C ALA A 242 7.31 21.10 -12.02
N LEU A 243 6.66 21.13 -10.86
CA LEU A 243 6.68 20.03 -9.90
C LEU A 243 5.51 19.11 -10.19
N VAL A 244 5.76 17.94 -10.75
CA VAL A 244 4.74 16.96 -11.09
C VAL A 244 4.64 15.94 -9.97
N THR A 245 3.46 15.77 -9.38
CA THR A 245 3.18 14.76 -8.34
C THR A 245 1.95 13.96 -8.73
N ASN A 246 1.89 12.68 -8.39
CA ASN A 246 0.77 11.84 -8.80
C ASN A 246 -0.57 12.21 -8.13
N GLN A 247 -0.52 12.76 -6.93
CA GLN A 247 -1.70 13.05 -6.11
C GLN A 247 -1.48 14.21 -5.14
N MET A 248 -2.55 14.98 -4.95
CA MET A 248 -2.72 15.98 -3.89
C MET A 248 -4.01 15.65 -3.12
N LEU A 249 -3.90 15.34 -1.82
CA LEU A 249 -5.02 14.82 -1.00
C LEU A 249 -5.38 15.69 0.21
N GLY A 250 -4.62 16.75 0.49
CA GLY A 250 -4.81 17.62 1.65
C GLY A 250 -3.71 17.53 2.69
N GLN A 251 -3.83 18.31 3.76
CA GLN A 251 -2.77 18.50 4.77
C GLN A 251 -2.53 17.26 5.65
N GLY A 252 -3.51 16.34 5.76
CA GLY A 252 -3.33 15.05 6.45
C GLY A 252 -2.49 14.03 5.65
N HIS A 253 -2.17 14.33 4.39
CA HIS A 253 -1.39 13.47 3.51
C HIS A 253 0.04 14.01 3.35
N GLN A 254 1.01 13.36 4.00
CA GLN A 254 2.39 13.84 4.07
C GLN A 254 3.03 14.16 2.70
N PRO A 255 2.88 13.33 1.64
CA PRO A 255 3.40 13.68 0.32
C PRO A 255 2.81 14.97 -0.27
N THR A 256 1.56 15.32 0.03
CA THR A 256 0.96 16.61 -0.39
C THR A 256 1.63 17.77 0.32
N VAL A 257 1.84 17.65 1.63
CA VAL A 257 2.56 18.63 2.44
C VAL A 257 3.98 18.82 1.90
N ASP A 258 4.69 17.74 1.64
CA ASP A 258 6.08 17.77 1.19
C ASP A 258 6.23 18.35 -0.23
N ALA A 259 5.34 17.99 -1.16
CA ALA A 259 5.31 18.54 -2.51
C ALA A 259 5.08 20.05 -2.49
N PHE A 260 4.10 20.51 -1.70
CA PHE A 260 3.82 21.93 -1.53
C PHE A 260 5.01 22.66 -0.90
N ASP A 261 5.62 22.06 0.13
CA ASP A 261 6.74 22.63 0.85
C ASP A 261 7.98 22.83 -0.04
N TYR A 262 8.30 21.85 -0.89
CA TYR A 262 9.31 22.03 -1.93
C TYR A 262 8.96 23.15 -2.89
N ALA A 263 7.72 23.16 -3.41
CA ALA A 263 7.30 24.16 -4.38
C ALA A 263 7.38 25.59 -3.82
N ARG A 264 6.91 25.83 -2.59
CA ARG A 264 6.98 27.16 -1.97
C ARG A 264 8.41 27.61 -1.71
N ARG A 265 9.34 26.70 -1.40
CA ARG A 265 10.74 27.05 -1.12
C ARG A 265 11.47 27.43 -2.39
N LEU A 266 11.27 26.66 -3.47
CA LEU A 266 11.76 27.02 -4.79
C LEU A 266 11.22 28.40 -5.25
N GLN A 267 9.95 28.69 -4.95
CA GLN A 267 9.35 29.97 -5.28
C GLN A 267 9.85 31.13 -4.40
N ASN A 268 9.74 31.01 -3.09
CA ASN A 268 9.93 32.11 -2.15
C ASN A 268 11.41 32.32 -1.80
N ASP A 269 12.16 31.23 -1.63
CA ASP A 269 13.55 31.28 -1.16
C ASP A 269 14.53 31.43 -2.34
N HIS A 270 14.14 30.97 -3.54
CA HIS A 270 14.98 30.96 -4.73
C HIS A 270 14.43 31.75 -5.93
N GLY A 271 13.22 32.33 -5.83
CA GLY A 271 12.66 33.20 -6.86
C GLY A 271 12.22 32.50 -8.14
N CYS A 272 12.04 31.18 -8.13
CA CYS A 272 11.52 30.44 -9.28
C CYS A 272 10.03 30.72 -9.48
N GLU A 273 9.58 30.78 -10.73
CA GLU A 273 8.18 30.59 -11.06
C GLU A 273 7.87 29.09 -10.98
N VAL A 274 6.99 28.69 -10.06
CA VAL A 274 6.68 27.28 -9.79
C VAL A 274 5.21 26.99 -10.07
N VAL A 275 4.96 25.89 -10.77
CA VAL A 275 3.63 25.30 -10.90
C VAL A 275 3.66 23.86 -10.40
N ILE A 276 2.74 23.53 -9.50
CA ILE A 276 2.48 22.13 -9.15
C ILE A 276 1.54 21.57 -10.23
N VAL A 277 1.92 20.47 -10.84
CA VAL A 277 1.08 19.72 -11.77
C VAL A 277 0.64 18.46 -11.03
N ASN A 278 -0.66 18.34 -10.77
CA ASN A 278 -1.29 17.17 -10.18
C ASN A 278 -2.09 16.43 -11.26
N PRO A 279 -1.49 15.47 -11.98
CA PRO A 279 -2.19 14.79 -13.06
C PRO A 279 -3.31 13.87 -12.57
N ASN A 280 -3.39 13.57 -11.25
CA ASN A 280 -4.20 12.46 -10.72
C ASN A 280 -3.97 11.18 -11.54
N ALA A 281 -2.70 10.83 -11.77
CA ALA A 281 -2.31 9.78 -12.70
C ALA A 281 -2.17 8.40 -12.03
N MET A 282 -2.70 8.20 -10.83
CA MET A 282 -2.87 6.86 -10.26
C MET A 282 -4.24 6.29 -10.62
N ALA A 283 -4.35 4.96 -10.56
CA ALA A 283 -5.55 4.24 -10.96
C ALA A 283 -6.74 4.53 -10.03
N ILE A 284 -7.82 5.10 -10.55
CA ILE A 284 -9.03 5.37 -9.75
C ILE A 284 -10.29 4.69 -10.31
N ALA A 285 -10.26 4.26 -11.57
CA ALA A 285 -11.30 3.48 -12.21
C ALA A 285 -10.71 2.14 -12.69
N GLY A 286 -11.51 1.07 -12.62
CA GLY A 286 -11.12 -0.25 -13.13
C GLY A 286 -11.00 -0.25 -14.66
N GLU A 287 -9.85 -0.68 -15.19
CA GLU A 287 -9.55 -0.71 -16.64
C GLU A 287 -9.30 -2.12 -17.20
N ASN A 288 -9.26 -3.13 -16.33
CA ASN A 288 -9.04 -4.53 -16.67
C ASN A 288 -9.50 -5.44 -15.52
N GLY A 289 -9.35 -6.76 -15.67
CA GLY A 289 -9.72 -7.74 -14.65
C GLY A 289 -8.74 -7.88 -13.48
N PHE A 290 -7.82 -6.94 -13.23
CA PHE A 290 -6.82 -7.07 -12.14
C PHE A 290 -7.50 -7.17 -10.78
N VAL A 291 -7.00 -8.11 -9.98
CA VAL A 291 -7.59 -8.57 -8.74
C VAL A 291 -6.60 -8.34 -7.59
N PRO A 292 -7.06 -7.80 -6.46
CA PRO A 292 -8.38 -7.21 -6.26
C PRO A 292 -8.50 -5.91 -7.06
N GLU A 293 -9.73 -5.51 -7.36
CA GLU A 293 -9.96 -4.16 -7.85
C GLU A 293 -9.48 -3.15 -6.78
N TYR A 294 -8.90 -2.04 -7.23
CA TYR A 294 -8.38 -1.01 -6.35
C TYR A 294 -8.59 0.37 -6.97
N SER A 295 -8.82 1.34 -6.11
CA SER A 295 -8.92 2.75 -6.45
C SER A 295 -8.06 3.53 -5.48
N TYR A 296 -7.13 4.31 -6.03
CA TYR A 296 -6.37 5.25 -5.23
C TYR A 296 -7.27 6.42 -4.81
N ASN A 297 -7.02 6.96 -3.61
CA ASN A 297 -7.78 8.11 -3.11
C ASN A 297 -7.58 9.34 -4.00
N VAL A 298 -8.64 10.10 -4.26
CA VAL A 298 -8.59 11.43 -4.88
C VAL A 298 -9.51 12.36 -4.12
N THR A 299 -9.33 13.67 -4.28
CA THR A 299 -10.17 14.68 -3.65
C THR A 299 -10.50 15.78 -4.65
N GLU A 300 -11.75 16.22 -4.63
CA GLU A 300 -12.25 17.31 -5.47
C GLU A 300 -11.75 18.68 -4.97
N GLU A 301 -11.26 18.77 -3.72
CA GLU A 301 -10.70 20.01 -3.14
C GLU A 301 -9.54 20.56 -3.99
N TYR A 302 -8.78 19.66 -4.63
CA TYR A 302 -7.60 20.00 -5.41
C TYR A 302 -7.88 20.00 -6.93
N ASP A 303 -9.13 20.08 -7.39
CA ASP A 303 -9.46 20.04 -8.81
C ASP A 303 -9.19 21.35 -9.56
N GLY A 304 -8.95 21.21 -10.87
CA GLY A 304 -8.78 22.32 -11.80
C GLY A 304 -7.51 23.17 -11.60
N GLU A 305 -7.51 24.35 -12.21
CA GLU A 305 -6.47 25.36 -12.01
C GLU A 305 -6.78 26.21 -10.79
N GLN A 306 -5.86 26.25 -9.84
CA GLN A 306 -6.04 27.02 -8.61
C GLN A 306 -4.71 27.48 -8.00
N THR A 307 -4.81 28.36 -7.00
CA THR A 307 -3.67 28.74 -6.15
C THR A 307 -3.93 28.22 -4.74
N ILE A 308 -3.21 27.17 -4.36
CA ILE A 308 -3.33 26.53 -3.06
C ILE A 308 -2.44 27.23 -2.03
N GLY A 309 -2.87 27.21 -0.76
CA GLY A 309 -2.17 27.87 0.34
C GLY A 309 -1.95 26.95 1.53
N ALA A 310 -0.72 26.95 2.04
CA ALA A 310 -0.32 26.28 3.28
C ALA A 310 0.97 26.95 3.80
N PHE A 311 1.30 26.80 5.08
CA PHE A 311 2.53 27.35 5.68
C PHE A 311 2.74 28.85 5.41
N GLY A 312 1.66 29.64 5.36
CA GLY A 312 1.71 31.07 5.02
C GLY A 312 2.14 31.39 3.58
N ALA A 313 2.28 30.40 2.70
CA ALA A 313 2.67 30.56 1.30
C ALA A 313 1.51 30.22 0.36
N ARG A 314 1.64 30.64 -0.90
CA ARG A 314 0.69 30.35 -1.99
C ARG A 314 1.46 29.86 -3.20
N VAL A 315 1.00 28.78 -3.83
CA VAL A 315 1.63 28.19 -5.03
C VAL A 315 0.55 27.86 -6.05
N ARG A 316 0.81 28.13 -7.33
CA ARG A 316 -0.09 27.77 -8.43
C ARG A 316 -0.09 26.26 -8.64
N MET A 317 -1.27 25.69 -8.87
CA MET A 317 -1.45 24.28 -9.15
C MET A 317 -2.40 24.08 -10.34
N LEU A 318 -2.06 23.11 -11.19
CA LEU A 318 -2.90 22.61 -12.27
C LEU A 318 -3.24 21.14 -11.98
N SER A 319 -4.52 20.83 -11.86
CA SER A 319 -5.01 19.48 -11.54
C SER A 319 -5.93 18.94 -12.63
N PHE A 320 -5.80 17.65 -12.92
CA PHE A 320 -6.49 16.97 -14.03
C PHE A 320 -7.34 15.80 -13.48
N PRO A 321 -8.59 16.05 -13.07
CA PRO A 321 -9.39 15.10 -12.28
C PRO A 321 -10.06 13.98 -13.08
N GLN A 322 -9.92 13.99 -14.40
CA GLN A 322 -10.54 12.96 -15.25
C GLN A 322 -10.05 11.57 -14.82
N LYS A 323 -10.99 10.62 -14.74
CA LYS A 323 -10.76 9.35 -14.03
C LYS A 323 -9.87 8.37 -14.78
N HIS A 324 -9.93 8.40 -16.09
CA HIS A 324 -9.25 7.46 -16.95
C HIS A 324 -7.86 7.97 -17.34
N PHE A 325 -6.91 7.05 -17.51
CA PHE A 325 -5.58 7.35 -18.04
C PHE A 325 -5.58 7.25 -19.57
N ASP A 326 -6.29 8.20 -20.19
CA ASP A 326 -6.56 8.21 -21.63
C ASP A 326 -5.80 9.30 -22.40
N GLU A 327 -5.99 9.29 -23.72
CA GLU A 327 -5.34 10.22 -24.65
C GLU A 327 -5.73 11.67 -24.37
N GLU A 328 -7.02 11.94 -24.16
CA GLU A 328 -7.54 13.30 -23.95
C GLU A 328 -6.92 13.94 -22.71
N LYS A 329 -6.94 13.21 -21.58
CA LYS A 329 -6.34 13.67 -20.33
C LYS A 329 -4.86 13.96 -20.50
N LEU A 330 -4.12 13.07 -21.16
CA LEU A 330 -2.68 13.22 -21.35
C LEU A 330 -2.33 14.35 -22.30
N HIS A 331 -3.11 14.60 -23.37
CA HIS A 331 -2.93 15.76 -24.24
C HIS A 331 -3.14 17.06 -23.47
N ALA A 332 -4.19 17.15 -22.64
CA ALA A 332 -4.44 18.34 -21.82
C ALA A 332 -3.29 18.64 -20.85
N ILE A 333 -2.75 17.61 -20.20
CA ILE A 333 -1.59 17.75 -19.31
C ILE A 333 -0.36 18.20 -20.10
N VAL A 334 -0.11 17.57 -21.25
CA VAL A 334 1.05 17.88 -22.09
C VAL A 334 1.01 19.32 -22.58
N ASP A 335 -0.15 19.78 -23.04
CA ASP A 335 -0.34 21.14 -23.51
C ASP A 335 -0.14 22.17 -22.39
N ALA A 336 -0.60 21.87 -21.17
CA ALA A 336 -0.39 22.73 -20.01
C ALA A 336 1.09 22.85 -19.63
N VAL A 337 1.83 21.74 -19.60
CA VAL A 337 3.27 21.73 -19.30
C VAL A 337 4.08 22.39 -20.42
N GLU A 338 3.76 22.14 -21.68
CA GLU A 338 4.37 22.81 -22.84
C GLU A 338 4.09 24.31 -22.85
N GLY A 339 2.88 24.73 -22.48
CA GLY A 339 2.49 26.13 -22.39
C GLY A 339 3.22 26.89 -21.28
N PHE A 340 3.49 26.23 -20.15
CA PHE A 340 4.30 26.81 -19.07
C PHE A 340 5.78 26.94 -19.46
N ASP A 341 6.27 26.02 -20.30
CA ASP A 341 7.66 25.90 -20.76
C ASP A 341 8.68 25.86 -19.60
N PRO A 342 8.63 24.81 -18.75
CA PRO A 342 9.53 24.70 -17.60
C PRO A 342 10.97 24.45 -18.04
N ASP A 343 11.90 25.01 -17.27
CA ASP A 343 13.35 24.77 -17.41
C ASP A 343 13.71 23.36 -16.93
N VAL A 344 12.97 22.88 -15.92
CA VAL A 344 13.09 21.56 -15.33
C VAL A 344 11.73 21.05 -14.88
N ILE A 345 11.53 19.74 -15.05
CA ILE A 345 10.43 19.02 -14.44
C ILE A 345 10.97 18.26 -13.23
N LEU A 346 10.43 18.58 -12.05
CA LEU A 346 10.69 17.81 -10.84
C LEU A 346 9.61 16.73 -10.73
N SER A 347 10.01 15.49 -10.94
CA SER A 347 9.16 14.32 -10.75
C SER A 347 9.15 13.97 -9.26
N PHE A 348 8.12 14.41 -8.55
CA PHE A 348 7.95 14.17 -7.12
C PHE A 348 7.29 12.81 -6.88
N GLY A 349 8.04 11.88 -6.29
CA GLY A 349 7.69 10.47 -6.17
C GLY A 349 8.59 9.54 -7.01
N ALA A 350 8.62 8.25 -6.67
CA ALA A 350 9.49 7.27 -7.32
C ALA A 350 9.02 6.85 -8.73
N SER A 351 7.71 6.81 -8.96
CA SER A 351 7.10 6.52 -10.26
C SER A 351 6.16 7.65 -10.64
N ASN A 352 6.32 8.22 -11.83
CA ASN A 352 5.50 9.33 -12.31
C ASN A 352 5.45 9.27 -13.84
N VAL A 353 4.49 8.50 -14.35
CA VAL A 353 4.37 8.20 -15.79
C VAL A 353 4.29 9.49 -16.61
N VAL A 354 3.57 10.49 -16.09
CA VAL A 354 3.38 11.78 -16.76
C VAL A 354 4.69 12.57 -16.84
N ALA A 355 5.45 12.69 -15.75
CA ALA A 355 6.73 13.38 -15.79
C ALA A 355 7.71 12.68 -16.75
N ASP A 356 7.70 11.35 -16.76
CA ASP A 356 8.61 10.56 -17.60
C ASP A 356 8.28 10.59 -19.10
N LEU A 357 7.06 10.97 -19.51
CA LEU A 357 6.75 11.26 -20.91
C LEU A 357 7.64 12.39 -21.48
N PHE A 358 8.12 13.30 -20.63
CA PHE A 358 8.99 14.41 -21.03
C PHE A 358 10.48 14.09 -20.95
N ALA A 359 10.89 12.95 -20.38
CA ALA A 359 12.29 12.69 -20.04
C ALA A 359 13.26 12.68 -21.24
N ARG A 360 12.76 12.51 -22.47
CA ARG A 360 13.56 12.56 -23.71
C ARG A 360 13.70 13.97 -24.30
N THR A 361 12.82 14.90 -23.94
CA THR A 361 12.73 16.25 -24.52
C THR A 361 13.03 17.34 -23.50
N ARG A 362 12.85 17.09 -22.21
CA ARG A 362 13.14 18.03 -21.13
C ARG A 362 14.00 17.42 -20.03
N PRO A 363 14.71 18.25 -19.25
CA PRO A 363 15.35 17.83 -18.02
C PRO A 363 14.29 17.41 -17.00
N VAL A 364 14.23 16.11 -16.71
CA VAL A 364 13.41 15.56 -15.63
C VAL A 364 14.33 15.09 -14.53
N VAL A 365 14.07 15.52 -13.29
CA VAL A 365 14.78 15.06 -12.08
C VAL A 365 13.79 14.32 -11.19
N CYS A 366 14.05 13.05 -10.91
CA CYS A 366 13.25 12.25 -9.99
C CYS A 366 13.68 12.52 -8.56
N LEU A 367 12.74 13.05 -7.77
CA LEU A 367 12.83 13.25 -6.34
C LEU A 367 11.94 12.20 -5.65
N PRO A 368 12.48 11.04 -5.29
CA PRO A 368 11.67 9.98 -4.68
C PRO A 368 11.26 10.35 -3.26
N THR A 369 10.10 9.84 -2.84
CA THR A 369 9.53 10.03 -1.50
C THR A 369 9.72 8.81 -0.60
N SER A 370 10.47 7.82 -1.08
CA SER A 370 10.80 6.59 -0.39
C SER A 370 12.19 6.11 -0.82
N SER A 371 12.81 5.27 -0.01
CA SER A 371 14.09 4.63 -0.35
C SER A 371 13.97 3.62 -1.50
N GLY A 372 15.10 3.26 -2.12
CA GLY A 372 15.20 2.22 -3.15
C GLY A 372 15.39 2.75 -4.57
N LEU A 373 15.44 1.83 -5.55
CA LEU A 373 15.62 2.16 -6.96
C LEU A 373 14.28 2.63 -7.58
N PRO A 374 14.13 3.91 -7.95
CA PRO A 374 12.93 4.35 -8.66
C PRO A 374 12.87 3.76 -10.08
N PRO A 375 11.68 3.34 -10.56
CA PRO A 375 11.50 2.88 -11.93
C PRO A 375 11.64 4.00 -12.98
N SER A 376 11.68 5.26 -12.53
CA SER A 376 11.63 6.47 -13.36
C SER A 376 12.63 6.50 -14.53
N LEU A 377 12.17 7.11 -15.62
CA LEU A 377 12.97 7.43 -16.80
C LEU A 377 13.66 8.79 -16.72
N ALA A 378 13.50 9.51 -15.61
CA ALA A 378 14.12 10.80 -15.36
C ALA A 378 15.63 10.78 -15.60
N ARG A 379 16.16 11.93 -16.02
CA ARG A 379 17.56 12.10 -16.38
C ARG A 379 18.49 11.95 -15.19
N LEU A 380 18.05 12.44 -14.03
CA LEU A 380 18.70 12.21 -12.75
C LEU A 380 17.73 11.53 -11.79
N LEU A 381 18.26 10.57 -11.03
CA LEU A 381 17.56 9.86 -9.96
C LEU A 381 18.20 10.30 -8.63
N LEU A 382 17.47 11.01 -7.79
CA LEU A 382 18.00 11.46 -6.51
C LEU A 382 17.85 10.38 -5.43
N GLY A 383 18.76 10.35 -4.46
CA GLY A 383 18.58 9.57 -3.23
C GLY A 383 17.50 10.17 -2.31
N TYR A 384 16.84 9.32 -1.53
CA TYR A 384 15.93 9.73 -0.47
C TYR A 384 16.68 10.07 0.81
N GLY A 385 17.58 9.18 1.24
CA GLY A 385 18.43 9.34 2.42
C GLY A 385 19.88 9.69 2.09
N PRO A 386 20.63 10.31 3.05
CA PRO A 386 22.04 10.66 2.85
C PRO A 386 22.96 9.45 2.63
N GLU A 387 22.52 8.26 3.02
CA GLU A 387 23.24 6.98 2.89
C GLU A 387 22.81 6.17 1.67
N ASP A 388 21.83 6.66 0.89
CA ASP A 388 21.37 5.93 -0.29
C ASP A 388 22.49 5.81 -1.32
N SER A 389 22.57 4.62 -1.92
CA SER A 389 23.60 4.27 -2.89
C SER A 389 22.99 3.50 -4.05
N ALA A 390 23.51 3.74 -5.24
CA ALA A 390 23.19 2.96 -6.44
C ALA A 390 24.05 1.69 -6.59
N ALA A 391 24.72 1.27 -5.52
CA ALA A 391 25.41 -0.02 -5.48
C ALA A 391 24.40 -1.16 -5.74
N GLY A 392 24.75 -2.07 -6.65
CA GLY A 392 23.87 -3.17 -7.06
C GLY A 392 22.74 -2.77 -8.02
N TRP A 393 22.56 -1.49 -8.33
CA TRP A 393 21.56 -1.06 -9.33
C TRP A 393 22.04 -1.36 -10.75
N PRO A 394 21.14 -1.52 -11.74
CA PRO A 394 21.52 -1.59 -13.15
C PRO A 394 22.35 -0.37 -13.58
N ASP A 395 23.30 -0.57 -14.50
CA ASP A 395 24.25 0.47 -14.92
C ASP A 395 23.54 1.75 -15.42
N ASP A 396 22.45 1.59 -16.18
CA ASP A 396 21.63 2.72 -16.69
C ASP A 396 21.06 3.60 -15.58
N ALA A 397 20.71 3.00 -14.43
CA ALA A 397 20.20 3.73 -13.28
C ALA A 397 21.35 4.31 -12.45
N ARG A 398 22.45 3.57 -12.31
CA ARG A 398 23.63 3.98 -11.55
C ARG A 398 24.26 5.26 -12.10
N GLU A 399 24.36 5.38 -13.43
CA GLU A 399 24.92 6.58 -14.09
C GLU A 399 24.07 7.85 -13.89
N ARG A 400 22.77 7.66 -13.68
CA ARG A 400 21.78 8.73 -13.43
C ARG A 400 21.63 9.07 -11.95
N PHE A 401 22.12 8.23 -11.03
CA PHE A 401 21.93 8.42 -9.60
C PHE A 401 22.77 9.57 -9.03
N ARG A 402 22.18 10.39 -8.16
CA ARG A 402 22.88 11.40 -7.38
C ARG A 402 22.52 11.28 -5.89
N PRO A 403 23.53 11.21 -4.99
CA PRO A 403 23.27 11.26 -3.56
C PRO A 403 22.51 12.53 -3.20
N PHE A 404 21.40 12.39 -2.50
CA PHE A 404 20.55 13.50 -2.10
C PHE A 404 19.93 13.18 -0.74
N SER A 405 19.39 14.20 -0.09
CA SER A 405 18.72 14.04 1.18
C SER A 405 17.39 14.75 1.09
N PHE A 406 16.30 13.98 1.22
CA PHE A 406 14.94 14.47 1.02
C PHE A 406 14.60 15.66 1.92
N GLY A 407 15.18 15.71 3.13
CA GLY A 407 15.05 16.84 4.04
C GLY A 407 13.65 17.01 4.64
N TRP A 408 13.61 17.59 5.83
CA TRP A 408 12.39 17.67 6.64
C TRP A 408 12.15 19.11 7.10
N THR A 409 10.91 19.57 6.94
CA THR A 409 10.44 20.77 7.63
C THR A 409 9.71 20.31 8.88
N LEU A 410 10.20 20.74 10.04
CA LEU A 410 9.56 20.42 11.31
C LEU A 410 8.22 21.15 11.40
N PRO A 411 7.14 20.48 11.87
CA PRO A 411 5.91 21.19 12.18
C PRO A 411 6.16 22.23 13.28
N GLU A 412 5.35 23.29 13.29
CA GLU A 412 5.40 24.30 14.34
C GLU A 412 5.19 23.64 15.70
N GLY A 413 6.00 24.00 16.69
CA GLY A 413 5.88 23.49 18.05
C GLY A 413 5.05 24.45 18.89
N GLY A 414 4.17 23.90 19.72
CA GLY A 414 3.41 24.61 20.74
C GLY A 414 4.20 24.82 22.02
N ALA A 415 3.48 25.26 23.07
CA ALA A 415 4.02 25.33 24.42
C ALA A 415 4.43 23.92 24.91
N PRO A 416 5.41 23.80 25.83
CA PRO A 416 5.75 22.51 26.43
C PRO A 416 4.51 21.84 27.07
N LEU A 417 4.27 20.58 26.73
CA LEU A 417 3.21 19.74 27.30
C LEU A 417 3.82 18.66 28.20
N LEU A 418 3.03 18.18 29.14
CA LEU A 418 3.33 17.06 30.05
C LEU A 418 2.62 15.79 29.57
N ARG A 419 2.93 14.64 30.18
CA ARG A 419 2.29 13.35 29.82
C ARG A 419 0.78 13.36 30.08
N GLY A 420 0.35 13.94 31.21
CA GLY A 420 -1.06 14.08 31.54
C GLY A 420 -1.88 14.84 30.49
N ASP A 421 -1.28 15.78 29.74
CA ASP A 421 -1.96 16.50 28.65
C ASP A 421 -2.34 15.58 27.48
N PHE A 422 -1.66 14.44 27.35
CA PHE A 422 -1.97 13.39 26.37
C PHE A 422 -2.78 12.24 26.98
N GLY A 423 -3.20 12.34 28.24
CA GLY A 423 -3.90 11.26 28.95
C GLY A 423 -3.02 10.07 29.31
N LEU A 424 -1.70 10.29 29.44
CA LEU A 424 -0.72 9.24 29.74
C LEU A 424 -0.27 9.27 31.20
N ASP A 425 0.11 8.11 31.73
CA ASP A 425 0.64 7.98 33.08
C ASP A 425 1.98 8.69 33.27
N ASP A 426 2.11 9.39 34.40
CA ASP A 426 3.32 10.14 34.76
C ASP A 426 4.46 9.24 35.28
N GLU A 427 4.16 7.99 35.65
CA GLU A 427 5.10 7.01 36.20
C GLU A 427 5.67 6.09 35.11
N GLY A 428 6.95 5.71 35.22
CA GLY A 428 7.57 4.69 34.34
C GLY A 428 7.88 5.13 32.89
N PRO A 429 8.45 4.23 32.07
CA PRO A 429 8.77 4.51 30.67
C PRO A 429 7.54 4.37 29.77
N VAL A 430 7.25 5.40 28.97
CA VAL A 430 6.25 5.34 27.89
C VAL A 430 6.96 5.20 26.54
N PHE A 431 6.55 4.26 25.72
CA PHE A 431 7.04 4.10 24.34
C PHE A 431 6.00 4.61 23.34
N ALA A 432 6.45 5.23 22.25
CA ALA A 432 5.56 5.76 21.21
C ALA A 432 5.57 4.87 19.95
N VAL A 433 4.40 4.60 19.39
CA VAL A 433 4.22 4.03 18.05
C VAL A 433 3.43 5.04 17.23
N VAL A 434 4.01 5.59 16.16
CA VAL A 434 3.40 6.73 15.43
C VAL A 434 3.16 6.43 13.96
N GLY A 435 1.97 6.76 13.45
CA GLY A 435 1.69 6.74 12.02
C GLY A 435 0.21 6.83 11.67
N ASN A 436 -0.09 7.23 10.43
CA ASN A 436 -1.47 7.40 9.93
C ASN A 436 -2.06 6.12 9.31
N ARG A 437 -1.34 5.00 9.38
CA ARG A 437 -1.72 3.70 8.79
C ARG A 437 -1.49 2.54 9.75
N LEU A 438 -1.54 2.82 11.05
CA LEU A 438 -1.25 1.82 12.07
C LEU A 438 -2.28 0.66 12.06
N ASP A 439 -3.48 0.88 11.52
CA ASP A 439 -4.42 -0.22 11.23
C ASP A 439 -3.78 -1.32 10.37
N GLN A 440 -3.03 -0.93 9.33
CA GLN A 440 -2.37 -1.86 8.42
C GLN A 440 -0.97 -2.25 8.92
N GLU A 441 -0.22 -1.30 9.47
CA GLU A 441 1.21 -1.45 9.76
C GLU A 441 1.50 -2.06 11.13
N ALA A 442 0.63 -1.85 12.12
CA ALA A 442 0.76 -2.51 13.43
C ALA A 442 0.13 -3.91 13.37
N GLY A 443 0.71 -4.81 12.57
CA GLY A 443 0.20 -6.18 12.36
C GLY A 443 0.30 -7.09 13.59
N PRO A 444 -0.25 -8.32 13.53
CA PRO A 444 -0.27 -9.25 14.67
C PRO A 444 1.12 -9.55 15.26
N GLU A 445 2.15 -9.70 14.42
CA GLU A 445 3.53 -9.93 14.87
C GLU A 445 4.08 -8.75 15.68
N PHE A 446 3.83 -7.52 15.21
CA PHE A 446 4.22 -6.31 15.93
C PHE A 446 3.49 -6.20 17.27
N LEU A 447 2.18 -6.46 17.30
CA LEU A 447 1.39 -6.41 18.52
C LEU A 447 1.82 -7.49 19.53
N ALA A 448 2.13 -8.70 19.07
CA ALA A 448 2.68 -9.75 19.93
C ALA A 448 4.04 -9.35 20.53
N ARG A 449 4.87 -8.63 19.76
CA ARG A 449 6.13 -8.06 20.25
C ARG A 449 5.92 -6.98 21.32
N ILE A 450 4.92 -6.11 21.15
CA ILE A 450 4.54 -5.14 22.19
C ILE A 450 4.14 -5.86 23.48
N ASP A 451 3.34 -6.92 23.38
CA ASP A 451 2.98 -7.74 24.54
C ASP A 451 4.22 -8.35 25.22
N ALA A 452 5.16 -8.91 24.45
CA ALA A 452 6.41 -9.47 24.99
C ALA A 452 7.31 -8.41 25.65
N LEU A 453 7.36 -7.19 25.09
CA LEU A 453 8.08 -6.07 25.70
C LEU A 453 7.46 -5.67 27.05
N LEU A 454 6.14 -5.59 27.11
CA LEU A 454 5.40 -5.23 28.32
C LEU A 454 5.45 -6.32 29.39
N ASP A 455 5.54 -7.59 29.01
CA ASP A 455 5.81 -8.71 29.94
C ASP A 455 7.19 -8.55 30.59
N ARG A 456 8.19 -8.07 29.84
CA ARG A 456 9.55 -7.83 30.33
C ARG A 456 9.69 -6.54 31.16
N LEU A 457 8.87 -5.53 30.90
CA LEU A 457 8.91 -4.22 31.55
C LEU A 457 7.55 -3.92 32.23
N PRO A 458 7.34 -4.37 33.49
CA PRO A 458 6.04 -4.27 34.14
C PRO A 458 5.52 -2.84 34.37
N SER A 459 6.41 -1.84 34.46
CA SER A 459 6.05 -0.42 34.62
C SER A 459 5.99 0.36 33.30
N ALA A 460 6.24 -0.30 32.17
CA ALA A 460 6.20 0.37 30.88
C ALA A 460 4.79 0.47 30.31
N HIS A 461 4.57 1.52 29.52
CA HIS A 461 3.37 1.74 28.71
C HIS A 461 3.74 1.92 27.23
N VAL A 462 2.80 1.62 26.33
CA VAL A 462 2.96 1.90 24.89
C VAL A 462 1.79 2.71 24.37
N ALA A 463 2.08 3.90 23.86
CA ALA A 463 1.11 4.83 23.29
C ALA A 463 1.16 4.81 21.75
N PHE A 464 0.02 4.50 21.14
CA PHE A 464 -0.19 4.53 19.69
C PHE A 464 -0.78 5.89 19.30
N ALA A 465 -0.02 6.68 18.55
CA ALA A 465 -0.41 8.00 18.05
C ALA A 465 -0.63 7.99 16.54
N GLY A 466 -1.87 8.25 16.12
CA GLY A 466 -2.32 8.19 14.74
C GLY A 466 -3.83 8.02 14.64
N ALA A 467 -4.44 8.57 13.61
CA ALA A 467 -5.84 8.31 13.31
C ALA A 467 -6.00 6.85 12.85
N THR A 468 -6.75 6.05 13.62
CA THR A 468 -6.99 4.62 13.33
C THR A 468 -8.44 4.25 13.60
N GLU A 469 -8.97 3.29 12.85
CA GLU A 469 -10.36 2.84 12.97
C GLU A 469 -10.49 1.49 13.69
N THR A 470 -9.66 0.52 13.33
CA THR A 470 -9.78 -0.88 13.79
C THR A 470 -8.75 -1.25 14.86
N LEU A 471 -7.62 -0.55 14.90
CA LEU A 471 -6.54 -0.79 15.83
C LEU A 471 -6.99 -0.74 17.29
N PRO A 472 -7.82 0.23 17.75
CA PRO A 472 -8.22 0.32 19.16
C PRO A 472 -8.85 -0.98 19.70
N GLU A 473 -9.73 -1.63 18.92
CA GLU A 473 -10.33 -2.92 19.31
C GLU A 473 -9.30 -4.06 19.35
N ARG A 474 -8.31 -4.03 18.46
CA ARG A 474 -7.22 -5.03 18.45
C ARG A 474 -6.29 -4.86 19.65
N LEU A 475 -6.04 -3.63 20.09
CA LEU A 475 -5.24 -3.35 21.29
C LEU A 475 -5.91 -3.87 22.56
N LYS A 476 -7.25 -3.82 22.65
CA LYS A 476 -8.02 -4.39 23.77
C LYS A 476 -7.87 -5.90 23.92
N ALA A 477 -7.51 -6.60 22.84
CA ALA A 477 -7.32 -8.05 22.83
C ALA A 477 -5.91 -8.48 23.30
N LEU A 478 -4.99 -7.54 23.57
CA LEU A 478 -3.64 -7.84 24.04
C LEU A 478 -3.65 -8.32 25.49
N ARG A 479 -2.67 -9.15 25.85
CA ARG A 479 -2.52 -9.62 27.24
C ARG A 479 -2.28 -8.45 28.20
N ASN A 480 -1.57 -7.42 27.72
CA ASN A 480 -1.22 -6.23 28.47
C ASN A 480 -2.05 -4.99 28.07
N ALA A 481 -3.30 -5.18 27.61
CA ALA A 481 -4.15 -4.09 27.11
C ALA A 481 -4.30 -2.88 28.07
N GLY A 482 -4.23 -3.10 29.39
CA GLY A 482 -4.30 -2.01 30.38
C GLY A 482 -3.08 -1.07 30.43
N ARG A 483 -2.02 -1.37 29.66
CA ARG A 483 -0.79 -0.54 29.56
C ARG A 483 -0.52 -0.11 28.11
N VAL A 484 -1.57 -0.12 27.29
CA VAL A 484 -1.51 0.23 25.88
C VAL A 484 -2.57 1.28 25.59
N ASP A 485 -2.12 2.46 25.16
CA ASP A 485 -2.97 3.62 24.94
C ASP A 485 -3.16 3.87 23.44
N SER A 486 -4.39 4.18 23.03
CA SER A 486 -4.68 4.65 21.67
C SER A 486 -5.07 6.12 21.74
N LEU A 487 -4.15 6.99 21.33
CA LEU A 487 -4.30 8.44 21.48
C LEU A 487 -5.11 9.08 20.35
N GLY A 488 -5.29 8.39 19.23
CA GLY A 488 -5.81 9.01 18.01
C GLY A 488 -4.82 10.00 17.42
N HIS A 489 -5.33 11.00 16.69
CA HIS A 489 -4.49 12.06 16.13
C HIS A 489 -3.87 12.93 17.24
N VAL A 490 -2.59 13.28 17.10
CA VAL A 490 -1.86 14.13 18.03
C VAL A 490 -1.42 15.39 17.28
N ASP A 491 -2.01 16.54 17.63
CA ASP A 491 -1.77 17.82 16.95
C ASP A 491 -0.30 18.29 17.11
N ASP A 492 0.21 18.31 18.34
CA ASP A 492 1.62 18.63 18.62
C ASP A 492 2.44 17.37 18.87
N ILE A 493 2.76 16.69 17.78
CA ILE A 493 3.57 15.46 17.82
C ILE A 493 4.96 15.69 18.42
N ARG A 494 5.51 16.90 18.31
CA ARG A 494 6.85 17.23 18.82
C ARG A 494 6.83 17.35 20.33
N ALA A 495 5.81 17.98 20.91
CA ALA A 495 5.61 17.99 22.35
C ALA A 495 5.42 16.57 22.90
N PHE A 496 4.66 15.72 22.21
CA PHE A 496 4.51 14.31 22.58
C PHE A 496 5.86 13.57 22.59
N TYR A 497 6.71 13.78 21.59
CA TYR A 497 8.04 13.14 21.55
C TYR A 497 8.97 13.52 22.70
N ARG A 498 8.80 14.72 23.29
CA ARG A 498 9.61 15.17 24.43
C ARG A 498 9.27 14.46 25.74
N VAL A 499 8.09 13.85 25.83
CA VAL A 499 7.58 13.24 27.08
C VAL A 499 7.59 11.71 27.09
N VAL A 500 8.05 11.08 26.00
CA VAL A 500 8.16 9.62 25.85
C VAL A 500 9.62 9.14 25.83
N THR A 501 9.82 7.85 26.03
CA THR A 501 11.12 7.18 26.24
C THR A 501 11.84 6.89 24.94
N ALA A 502 11.11 6.28 23.99
CA ALA A 502 11.61 5.92 22.68
C ALA A 502 10.46 5.72 21.69
N TYR A 503 10.77 5.85 20.41
CA TYR A 503 9.91 5.52 19.30
C TYR A 503 10.11 4.05 18.91
N LEU A 504 9.04 3.24 18.89
CA LEU A 504 9.06 1.85 18.45
C LEU A 504 8.43 1.74 17.05
N ASN A 505 9.22 1.33 16.06
CA ASN A 505 8.75 1.27 14.68
C ASN A 505 8.24 -0.14 14.31
N PRO A 506 7.00 -0.29 13.81
CA PRO A 506 6.60 -1.50 13.09
C PRO A 506 7.36 -1.61 11.77
N GLN A 507 7.52 -2.84 11.26
CA GLN A 507 8.12 -3.03 9.93
C GLN A 507 7.15 -2.52 8.87
N ARG A 508 7.55 -1.50 8.08
CA ARG A 508 6.68 -0.85 7.09
C ARG A 508 7.44 -0.05 6.04
N GLN A 509 6.76 0.27 4.94
CA GLN A 509 7.17 1.27 3.96
C GLN A 509 6.43 2.58 4.22
N GLY A 510 7.07 3.52 4.92
CA GLY A 510 6.49 4.81 5.34
C GLY A 510 6.95 5.22 6.74
N GLY A 511 6.49 6.37 7.23
CA GLY A 511 6.84 6.88 8.56
C GLY A 511 8.17 7.65 8.65
N GLY A 512 8.82 7.93 7.51
CA GLY A 512 10.07 8.70 7.48
C GLY A 512 9.94 10.07 8.16
N GLY A 513 8.83 10.77 7.95
CA GLY A 513 8.56 12.07 8.60
C GLY A 513 8.43 11.97 10.12
N SER A 514 7.65 11.00 10.63
CA SER A 514 7.49 10.82 12.07
C SER A 514 8.82 10.43 12.75
N ALA A 515 9.63 9.60 12.10
CA ALA A 515 10.98 9.29 12.57
C ALA A 515 11.91 10.52 12.53
N ALA A 516 11.88 11.32 11.46
CA ALA A 516 12.69 12.53 11.39
C ALA A 516 12.35 13.52 12.50
N PHE A 517 11.06 13.72 12.78
CA PHE A 517 10.60 14.59 13.84
C PHE A 517 10.99 14.07 15.23
N ALA A 518 10.92 12.76 15.45
CA ALA A 518 11.40 12.12 16.67
C ALA A 518 12.92 12.37 16.86
N LEU A 519 13.72 12.15 15.82
CA LEU A 519 15.17 12.38 15.88
C LEU A 519 15.52 13.84 16.14
N ALA A 520 14.77 14.79 15.55
CA ALA A 520 14.93 16.22 15.78
C ALA A 520 14.72 16.62 17.24
N GLU A 521 13.75 15.99 17.91
CA GLU A 521 13.50 16.18 19.35
C GLU A 521 14.44 15.36 20.23
N GLY A 522 15.33 14.55 19.64
CA GLY A 522 16.25 13.67 20.33
C GLY A 522 15.58 12.44 20.94
N LEU A 523 14.43 12.02 20.41
CA LEU A 523 13.77 10.77 20.80
C LEU A 523 14.46 9.60 20.08
N PRO A 524 15.06 8.63 20.80
CA PRO A 524 15.67 7.46 20.19
C PRO A 524 14.64 6.62 19.43
N VAL A 525 15.01 6.11 18.25
CA VAL A 525 14.19 5.22 17.44
C VAL A 525 14.68 3.78 17.59
N VAL A 526 13.76 2.82 17.67
CA VAL A 526 14.05 1.39 17.59
C VAL A 526 13.31 0.84 16.37
N THR A 527 14.07 0.37 15.38
CA THR A 527 13.54 -0.13 14.11
C THR A 527 14.37 -1.30 13.60
N PHE A 528 13.79 -2.22 12.84
CA PHE A 528 14.61 -3.13 12.03
C PHE A 528 15.24 -2.40 10.84
N GLY A 529 16.14 -3.08 10.14
CA GLY A 529 16.64 -2.63 8.86
C GLY A 529 15.56 -2.62 7.77
N GLY A 530 15.69 -1.69 6.82
CA GLY A 530 14.78 -1.55 5.68
C GLY A 530 13.55 -0.67 5.94
N GLY A 531 13.05 -0.05 4.88
CA GLY A 531 11.94 0.90 4.93
C GLY A 531 12.35 2.32 5.31
N ASP A 532 11.43 3.28 5.14
CA ASP A 532 11.74 4.71 5.25
C ASP A 532 12.18 5.13 6.65
N VAL A 533 11.59 4.58 7.73
CA VAL A 533 12.03 4.87 9.11
C VAL A 533 13.48 4.44 9.33
N ALA A 534 13.85 3.24 8.87
CA ALA A 534 15.23 2.77 8.99
C ALA A 534 16.20 3.62 8.18
N GLY A 535 15.82 4.04 6.97
CA GLY A 535 16.64 4.95 6.14
C GLY A 535 16.85 6.31 6.81
N VAL A 536 15.80 6.88 7.41
CA VAL A 536 15.89 8.16 8.14
C VAL A 536 16.69 8.00 9.43
N ALA A 537 16.40 6.99 10.24
CA ALA A 537 17.09 6.75 11.50
C ALA A 537 18.56 6.35 11.30
N GLY A 538 18.88 5.59 10.27
CA GLY A 538 20.24 5.12 9.99
C GLY A 538 20.67 3.95 10.88
N ALA A 539 21.83 3.38 10.54
CA ALA A 539 22.31 2.12 11.10
C ALA A 539 22.46 2.12 12.63
N ALA A 540 22.72 3.29 13.24
CA ALA A 540 22.84 3.42 14.69
C ALA A 540 21.58 2.98 15.44
N PHE A 541 20.39 3.13 14.83
CA PHE A 541 19.09 2.85 15.43
C PHE A 541 18.43 1.57 14.91
N THR A 542 19.09 0.86 13.99
CA THR A 542 18.59 -0.41 13.45
C THR A 542 18.95 -1.60 14.34
N VAL A 543 18.04 -2.56 14.48
CA VAL A 543 18.25 -3.84 15.15
C VAL A 543 18.09 -5.00 14.18
N ALA A 544 18.75 -6.13 14.46
CA ALA A 544 18.80 -7.28 13.56
C ALA A 544 17.59 -8.21 13.70
N ASP A 545 17.05 -8.35 14.91
CA ASP A 545 16.03 -9.35 15.24
C ASP A 545 15.17 -8.94 16.44
N GLU A 546 14.14 -9.75 16.70
CA GLU A 546 13.15 -9.59 17.76
C GLU A 546 13.78 -9.38 19.15
N ALA A 547 14.78 -10.18 19.48
CA ALA A 547 15.43 -10.13 20.78
C ALA A 547 16.19 -8.81 20.95
N ALA A 548 16.91 -8.38 19.91
CA ALA A 548 17.60 -7.09 19.89
C ALA A 548 16.64 -5.90 19.96
N PHE A 549 15.45 -6.00 19.35
CA PHE A 549 14.41 -4.97 19.44
C PHE A 549 13.96 -4.77 20.89
N ILE A 550 13.58 -5.85 21.57
CA ILE A 550 13.13 -5.82 22.97
C ILE A 550 14.27 -5.39 23.90
N GLU A 551 15.48 -5.91 23.70
CA GLU A 551 16.66 -5.57 24.49
C GLU A 551 16.97 -4.07 24.43
N ARG A 552 16.95 -3.50 23.23
CA ARG A 552 17.23 -2.07 23.04
C ARG A 552 16.16 -1.20 23.70
N ALA A 553 14.88 -1.55 23.54
CA ALA A 553 13.79 -0.84 24.22
C ALA A 553 13.92 -0.93 25.75
N ALA A 554 14.23 -2.11 26.29
CA ALA A 554 14.48 -2.30 27.72
C ALA A 554 15.68 -1.50 28.24
N THR A 555 16.77 -1.43 27.46
CA THR A 555 17.95 -0.63 27.81
C THR A 555 17.62 0.87 27.83
N LEU A 556 16.85 1.36 26.85
CA LEU A 556 16.39 2.75 26.81
C LEU A 556 15.51 3.12 28.02
N ALA A 557 14.68 2.19 28.48
CA ALA A 557 13.87 2.36 29.68
C ALA A 557 14.71 2.36 30.97
N GLY A 558 15.65 1.41 31.11
CA GLY A 558 16.37 1.17 32.36
C GLY A 558 17.66 1.98 32.56
N ASP A 559 18.31 2.45 31.49
CA ASP A 559 19.58 3.16 31.56
C ASP A 559 19.44 4.61 31.05
N ALA A 560 19.38 5.55 31.99
CA ALA A 560 19.28 6.98 31.69
C ALA A 560 20.51 7.53 30.97
N ALA A 561 21.71 7.00 31.25
CA ALA A 561 22.94 7.45 30.59
C ALA A 561 22.99 6.95 29.14
N PHE A 562 22.57 5.71 28.89
CA PHE A 562 22.41 5.19 27.53
C PHE A 562 21.36 6.00 26.76
N ARG A 563 20.20 6.25 27.35
CA ARG A 563 19.14 7.06 26.73
C ARG A 563 19.60 8.48 26.40
N ALA A 564 20.37 9.13 27.27
CA ALA A 564 20.94 10.45 27.01
C ALA A 564 21.90 10.44 25.80
N ARG A 565 22.82 9.46 25.73
CA ARG A 565 23.72 9.31 24.57
C ARG A 565 22.95 9.08 23.27
N GLN A 566 21.92 8.24 23.33
CA GLN A 566 21.05 7.97 22.18
C GLN A 566 20.25 9.20 21.74
N SER A 567 19.89 10.08 22.68
CA SER A 567 19.26 11.36 22.36
C SER A 567 20.20 12.30 21.60
N ASP A 568 21.47 12.37 22.01
CA ASP A 568 22.48 13.17 21.32
C ASP A 568 22.78 12.61 19.92
N GLU A 569 22.88 11.28 19.78
CA GLU A 569 23.01 10.60 18.48
C GLU A 569 21.80 10.87 17.58
N ALA A 570 20.60 10.90 18.13
CA ALA A 570 19.37 11.16 17.38
C ALA A 570 19.38 12.58 16.78
N LYS A 571 19.74 13.59 17.59
CA LYS A 571 19.89 14.98 17.12
C LYS A 571 21.00 15.12 16.09
N ALA A 572 22.14 14.45 16.29
CA ALA A 572 23.24 14.43 15.34
C ALA A 572 22.82 13.78 14.01
N ARG A 573 22.02 12.70 14.05
CA ARG A 573 21.46 12.10 12.85
C ARG A 573 20.51 13.05 12.11
N PHE A 574 19.59 13.72 12.82
CA PHE A 574 18.70 14.69 12.19
C PHE A 574 19.46 15.82 11.48
N ALA A 575 20.57 16.29 12.08
CA ALA A 575 21.42 17.29 11.44
C ALA A 575 22.00 16.83 10.08
N GLN A 576 22.22 15.51 9.91
CA GLN A 576 22.69 14.89 8.67
C GLN A 576 21.56 14.65 7.66
N THR A 577 20.39 14.18 8.09
CA THR A 577 19.23 13.91 7.22
C THR A 577 18.57 15.17 6.68
N GLY A 578 18.98 16.34 7.16
CA GLY A 578 18.79 17.60 6.45
C GLY A 578 17.50 18.33 6.78
N ASP A 579 17.59 19.66 6.75
CA ASP A 579 16.43 20.55 6.65
C ASP A 579 16.11 20.70 5.17
N ARG A 580 14.82 20.69 4.84
CA ARG A 580 14.32 20.82 3.47
C ARG A 580 14.77 22.12 2.77
N ALA A 581 15.06 23.19 3.51
CA ALA A 581 15.68 24.40 2.94
C ALA A 581 16.98 24.08 2.17
N ARG A 582 17.88 23.32 2.80
CA ARG A 582 19.17 22.92 2.19
C ARG A 582 18.97 21.95 1.03
N SER A 583 17.95 21.09 1.13
CA SER A 583 17.61 20.15 0.06
C SER A 583 17.08 20.87 -1.18
N ALA A 584 16.27 21.93 -1.03
CA ALA A 584 15.76 22.73 -2.14
C ALA A 584 16.88 23.43 -2.93
N GLU A 585 17.88 23.98 -2.24
CA GLU A 585 19.06 24.57 -2.89
C GLU A 585 19.84 23.53 -3.72
N ARG A 586 20.13 22.37 -3.13
CA ARG A 586 20.81 21.25 -3.82
C ARG A 586 19.99 20.72 -5.01
N LEU A 587 18.67 20.75 -4.90
CA LEU A 587 17.76 20.31 -5.97
C LEU A 587 17.90 21.19 -7.22
N LEU A 588 18.05 22.52 -7.05
CA LEU A 588 18.30 23.44 -8.16
C LEU A 588 19.64 23.19 -8.85
N ALA A 589 20.69 22.84 -8.09
CA ALA A 589 21.98 22.45 -8.65
C ALA A 589 21.85 21.19 -9.54
N TYR A 590 21.12 20.17 -9.09
CA TYR A 590 20.85 18.98 -9.91
C TYR A 590 19.93 19.26 -11.10
N ALA A 591 18.99 20.19 -10.97
CA ALA A 591 18.17 20.64 -12.09
C ALA A 591 19.02 21.28 -13.21
N LEU A 592 20.04 22.06 -12.85
CA LEU A 592 21.01 22.59 -13.82
C LEU A 592 21.88 21.50 -14.43
N GLU A 593 22.35 20.53 -13.63
CA GLU A 593 23.11 19.39 -14.16
C GLU A 593 22.28 18.58 -15.18
N ALA A 594 21.00 18.35 -14.89
CA ALA A 594 20.09 17.65 -15.78
C ALA A 594 19.91 18.38 -17.12
N GLN A 595 20.04 19.71 -17.16
CA GLN A 595 20.00 20.49 -18.40
C GLN A 595 21.23 20.28 -19.28
N GLN A 596 22.42 20.13 -18.70
CA GLN A 596 23.68 20.12 -19.45
C GLN A 596 23.95 18.83 -20.21
N ARG A 597 23.27 17.74 -19.83
CA ARG A 597 23.56 16.43 -20.40
C ARG A 597 22.88 16.20 -21.78
N VAL A 598 22.11 17.14 -22.34
CA VAL A 598 21.18 17.00 -23.51
C VAL A 598 21.49 15.85 -24.46
#